data_AF-A0A3C2AZX3-F1
#
_entry.id   AF-A0A3C2AZX3-F1
#
_cell.length_a   1.000
_cell.length_b   1.000
_cell.length_c   1.000
_cell.angle_alpha   90.00
_cell.angle_beta   90.00
_cell.angle_gamma   90.00
#
_symmetry.space_group_name_H-M   'P 1'
#
loop_
_entity.id
_entity.type
_entity.pdbx_description
1 polymer ?
#
loop_
_entity_poly.entity_id
_entity_poly.type
_entity_poly.pdbx_seq_one_letter_code
_entity_poly.pdbx_strand_id
1 'polypeptide(L)'
;MRLRDDGAVRARVAFAHTAAVVGLIAVAVACGGGDEREPSGKSVARQYACLSCHGPDGQGGTGPTWVGLFGSEVTLTDGTTVTVDEEYLRLAVRQPAAQVREGMVVPMPVNSAVTDDDLELIIDYIKSLAPDA
;
A
#
# COMPACT_ATOMS: atom_id res chain seq x y z
N MET A 1 86.78 -12.71 -40.89
CA MET A 1 86.10 -14.00 -41.13
C MET A 1 85.71 -14.57 -39.77
N ARG A 2 84.41 -14.45 -39.45
CA ARG A 2 83.60 -15.09 -38.38
C ARG A 2 84.26 -15.43 -37.04
N LEU A 3 84.07 -14.52 -36.07
CA LEU A 3 83.93 -14.83 -34.64
C LEU A 3 82.69 -15.72 -34.42
N ARG A 4 82.81 -16.71 -33.53
CA ARG A 4 81.69 -17.51 -33.00
C ARG A 4 81.95 -17.74 -31.51
N ASP A 5 81.54 -16.73 -30.75
CA ASP A 5 81.21 -16.83 -29.34
C ASP A 5 79.70 -17.09 -29.26
N ASP A 6 79.27 -18.25 -28.77
CA ASP A 6 77.86 -18.54 -28.46
C ASP A 6 77.80 -19.34 -27.15
N GLY A 7 78.17 -18.67 -26.06
CA GLY A 7 77.94 -19.12 -24.68
C GLY A 7 76.89 -18.23 -24.02
N ALA A 8 75.61 -18.51 -24.21
CA ALA A 8 74.53 -17.83 -23.50
C ALA A 8 73.55 -18.85 -22.91
N VAL A 9 73.85 -19.13 -21.65
CA VAL A 9 73.00 -19.64 -20.56
C VAL A 9 71.49 -19.50 -20.83
N ARG A 10 70.81 -20.65 -20.79
CA ARG A 10 69.35 -20.80 -20.83
C ARG A 10 68.72 -20.09 -19.63
N ALA A 11 68.16 -18.91 -19.85
CA ALA A 11 67.27 -18.26 -18.89
C ALA A 11 65.96 -19.06 -18.80
N ARG A 12 65.70 -19.64 -17.63
CA ARG A 12 64.46 -20.36 -17.34
C ARG A 12 63.35 -19.32 -17.21
N VAL A 13 62.47 -19.28 -18.21
CA VAL A 13 61.22 -18.52 -18.14
C VAL A 13 60.32 -19.20 -17.13
N ALA A 14 60.23 -18.64 -15.93
CA ALA A 14 59.23 -19.02 -14.94
C ALA A 14 57.93 -18.26 -15.26
N PHE A 15 57.09 -18.85 -16.11
CA PHE A 15 55.68 -18.45 -16.21
C PHE A 15 54.96 -18.97 -14.95
N ALA A 16 54.80 -18.12 -13.94
CA ALA A 16 53.86 -18.34 -12.85
C ALA A 16 52.59 -17.54 -13.16
N HIS A 17 51.62 -18.23 -13.76
CA HIS A 17 50.25 -17.75 -13.88
C HIS A 17 49.56 -17.82 -12.52
N THR A 18 49.46 -16.69 -11.82
CA THR A 18 48.34 -16.43 -10.91
C THR A 18 48.01 -14.94 -10.95
N ALA A 19 47.06 -14.61 -11.81
CA ALA A 19 46.32 -13.37 -11.71
C ALA A 19 45.53 -13.37 -10.41
N ALA A 20 45.74 -12.37 -9.57
CA ALA A 20 44.80 -11.99 -8.53
C ALA A 20 44.93 -10.49 -8.29
N VAL A 21 44.46 -9.70 -9.26
CA VAL A 21 44.06 -8.32 -9.01
C VAL A 21 42.80 -8.42 -8.16
N VAL A 22 42.96 -8.45 -6.84
CA VAL A 22 41.83 -8.30 -5.91
C VAL A 22 41.41 -6.84 -5.95
N GLY A 23 40.64 -6.50 -6.99
CA GLY A 23 39.86 -5.27 -7.01
C GLY A 23 38.78 -5.39 -5.93
N LEU A 24 38.91 -4.61 -4.86
CA LEU A 24 37.82 -4.38 -3.92
C LEU A 24 36.69 -3.64 -4.67
N ILE A 25 35.81 -4.39 -5.32
CA ILE A 25 34.48 -3.90 -5.65
C ILE A 25 33.71 -3.90 -4.34
N ALA A 26 33.70 -2.76 -3.65
CA ALA A 26 32.72 -2.50 -2.62
C ALA A 26 31.35 -2.40 -3.30
N VAL A 27 30.69 -3.54 -3.51
CA VAL A 27 29.27 -3.56 -3.82
C VAL A 27 28.56 -3.12 -2.54
N ALA A 28 28.34 -1.82 -2.40
CA ALA A 28 27.33 -1.32 -1.48
C ALA A 28 25.99 -1.80 -2.04
N VAL A 29 25.58 -3.00 -1.63
CA VAL A 29 24.19 -3.42 -1.69
C VAL A 29 23.47 -2.47 -0.73
N ALA A 30 23.00 -1.35 -1.27
CA ALA A 30 21.95 -0.59 -0.66
C ALA A 30 20.74 -1.53 -0.64
N CYS A 31 20.60 -2.30 0.43
CA CYS A 31 19.31 -2.82 0.82
C CYS A 31 18.44 -1.58 0.97
N GLY A 32 17.66 -1.27 -0.07
CA GLY A 32 16.57 -0.33 0.06
C GLY A 32 15.68 -0.87 1.14
N GLY A 33 15.82 -0.32 2.35
CA GLY A 33 14.77 -0.36 3.34
C GLY A 33 13.59 0.33 2.68
N GLY A 34 12.74 -0.45 2.02
CA GLY A 34 11.36 -0.03 1.85
C GLY A 34 10.86 0.11 3.27
N ASP A 35 10.71 1.36 3.72
CA ASP A 35 10.09 1.66 4.99
C ASP A 35 8.86 0.78 5.11
N GLU A 36 8.84 -0.10 6.11
CA GLU A 36 7.65 -0.83 6.55
C GLU A 36 6.69 0.22 7.12
N ARG A 37 6.11 1.03 6.25
CA ARG A 37 5.15 2.06 6.59
C ARG A 37 3.81 1.35 6.70
N GLU A 38 3.19 1.46 7.86
CA GLU A 38 1.81 1.02 8.08
C GLU A 38 0.93 1.48 6.89
N PRO A 39 0.08 0.58 6.35
CA PRO A 39 -0.75 0.92 5.21
C PRO A 39 -1.71 2.03 5.61
N SER A 40 -1.84 3.05 4.76
CA SER A 40 -2.83 4.11 4.99
C SER A 40 -4.26 3.57 4.82
N GLY A 41 -5.22 4.14 5.53
CA GLY A 41 -6.64 3.82 5.33
C GLY A 41 -7.13 3.96 3.89
N LYS A 42 -6.62 4.96 3.16
CA LYS A 42 -6.92 5.13 1.73
C LYS A 42 -6.37 3.98 0.87
N SER A 43 -5.17 3.48 1.16
CA SER A 43 -4.62 2.32 0.43
C SER A 43 -5.37 1.04 0.75
N VAL A 44 -5.79 0.85 2.01
CA VAL A 44 -6.60 -0.29 2.42
C VAL A 44 -7.99 -0.24 1.76
N ALA A 45 -8.67 0.92 1.78
CA ALA A 45 -9.94 1.11 1.09
C ALA A 45 -9.83 0.84 -0.43
N ARG A 46 -8.68 1.13 -1.04
CA ARG A 46 -8.39 0.79 -2.44
C ARG A 46 -8.20 -0.71 -2.64
N GLN A 47 -7.45 -1.36 -1.75
CA GLN A 47 -7.20 -2.81 -1.78
C GLN A 47 -8.52 -3.60 -1.72
N TYR A 48 -9.47 -3.14 -0.92
CA TYR A 48 -10.80 -3.75 -0.80
C TYR A 48 -11.82 -3.21 -1.82
N ALA A 49 -11.38 -2.45 -2.83
CA ALA A 49 -12.19 -1.88 -3.90
C ALA A 49 -13.34 -0.96 -3.48
N CYS A 50 -13.34 -0.46 -2.23
CA CYS A 50 -14.37 0.45 -1.71
C CYS A 50 -14.48 1.72 -2.57
N LEU A 51 -13.33 2.24 -3.00
CA LEU A 51 -13.23 3.49 -3.77
C LEU A 51 -13.83 3.39 -5.18
N SER A 52 -14.14 2.19 -5.68
CA SER A 52 -14.83 2.01 -6.96
C SER A 52 -16.27 2.54 -6.93
N CYS A 53 -16.92 2.48 -5.76
CA CYS A 53 -18.28 2.99 -5.57
C CYS A 53 -18.31 4.31 -4.80
N HIS A 54 -17.40 4.49 -3.84
CA HIS A 54 -17.32 5.70 -3.01
C HIS A 54 -16.40 6.79 -3.58
N GLY A 55 -15.85 6.57 -4.77
CA GLY A 55 -14.96 7.51 -5.46
C GLY A 55 -13.50 7.43 -5.01
N PRO A 56 -12.54 7.81 -5.88
CA PRO A 56 -11.10 7.67 -5.62
C PRO A 56 -10.60 8.46 -4.39
N ASP A 57 -11.34 9.48 -3.99
CA ASP A 57 -11.06 10.38 -2.87
C ASP A 57 -12.24 10.46 -1.89
N GLY A 58 -13.18 9.51 -1.96
CA GLY A 58 -14.36 9.49 -1.09
C GLY A 58 -15.48 10.45 -1.51
N GLN A 59 -15.41 11.07 -2.70
CA GLN A 59 -16.42 12.02 -3.19
C GLN A 59 -17.78 11.38 -3.54
N GLY A 60 -17.90 10.05 -3.46
CA GLY A 60 -19.10 9.30 -3.81
C GLY A 60 -19.20 8.93 -5.29
N GLY A 61 -20.38 8.45 -5.67
CA GLY A 61 -20.71 7.99 -7.02
C GLY A 61 -21.89 7.04 -6.95
N THR A 62 -21.64 5.75 -7.20
CA THR A 62 -22.63 4.69 -6.97
C THR A 62 -22.93 4.52 -5.48
N GLY A 63 -21.91 4.64 -4.64
CA GLY A 63 -22.04 4.72 -3.18
C GLY A 63 -22.07 6.17 -2.70
N PRO A 64 -22.46 6.40 -1.43
CA PRO A 64 -22.46 7.73 -0.85
C PRO A 64 -21.05 8.32 -0.75
N THR A 65 -20.99 9.66 -0.69
CA THR A 65 -19.78 10.39 -0.30
C THR A 65 -19.37 10.05 1.14
N TRP A 66 -18.06 9.96 1.36
CA TRP A 66 -17.40 9.92 2.66
C TRP A 66 -16.94 11.31 3.12
N VAL A 67 -16.74 12.25 2.18
CA VAL A 67 -16.38 13.62 2.51
C VAL A 67 -17.49 14.25 3.37
N GLY A 68 -17.11 14.70 4.57
CA GLY A 68 -18.05 15.25 5.56
C GLY A 68 -19.03 14.24 6.15
N LEU A 69 -18.84 12.94 5.93
CA LEU A 69 -19.80 11.93 6.39
C LEU A 69 -19.71 11.69 7.89
N PHE A 70 -18.51 11.54 8.44
CA PHE A 70 -18.33 11.28 9.86
C PHE A 70 -18.84 12.46 10.70
N GLY A 71 -19.65 12.17 11.71
CA GLY A 71 -20.32 13.16 12.56
C GLY A 71 -21.57 13.81 11.94
N SER A 72 -21.90 13.52 10.67
CA SER A 72 -23.14 14.00 10.06
C SER A 72 -24.36 13.19 10.52
N GLU A 73 -25.55 13.75 10.31
CA GLU A 73 -26.81 13.01 10.45
C GLU A 73 -27.27 12.49 9.09
N VAL A 74 -27.76 11.24 9.05
CA VAL A 74 -28.34 10.63 7.86
C VAL A 74 -29.70 10.03 8.15
N THR A 75 -30.63 10.18 7.20
CA THR A 75 -31.94 9.53 7.25
C THR A 75 -31.84 8.12 6.68
N LEU A 76 -32.43 7.14 7.37
CA LEU A 76 -32.51 5.74 6.96
C LEU A 76 -33.79 5.47 6.16
N THR A 77 -33.86 4.32 5.48
CA THR A 77 -35.02 3.92 4.68
C THR A 77 -36.31 3.73 5.48
N ASP A 78 -36.23 3.58 6.81
CA ASP A 78 -37.39 3.52 7.71
C ASP A 78 -37.84 4.90 8.22
N GLY A 79 -37.18 5.98 7.78
CA GLY A 79 -37.46 7.36 8.17
C GLY A 79 -36.79 7.81 9.46
N THR A 80 -36.07 6.93 10.17
CA THR A 80 -35.27 7.33 11.33
C THR A 80 -34.03 8.12 10.91
N THR A 81 -33.50 8.94 11.81
CA THR A 81 -32.25 9.69 11.61
C THR A 81 -31.22 9.20 12.61
N VAL A 82 -30.00 8.96 12.14
CA VAL A 82 -28.87 8.50 12.95
C VAL A 82 -27.64 9.37 12.71
N THR A 83 -26.83 9.55 13.74
CA THR A 83 -25.50 10.13 13.60
C THR A 83 -24.55 9.10 13.01
N VAL A 84 -23.73 9.52 12.04
CA VAL A 84 -22.67 8.68 11.48
C VAL A 84 -21.45 8.73 12.38
N ASP A 85 -21.44 7.89 13.41
CA ASP A 85 -20.31 7.66 14.30
C ASP A 85 -19.50 6.41 13.89
N GLU A 86 -18.52 6.01 14.71
CA GLU A 86 -17.71 4.84 14.38
C GLU A 86 -18.51 3.53 14.44
N GLU A 87 -19.52 3.42 15.30
CA GLU A 87 -20.37 2.22 15.39
C GLU A 87 -21.20 2.08 14.10
N TYR A 88 -21.78 3.19 13.63
CA TYR A 88 -22.46 3.24 12.34
C TYR A 88 -21.53 2.79 11.20
N LEU A 89 -20.29 3.28 11.16
CA LEU A 89 -19.34 2.92 10.10
C LEU A 89 -18.94 1.43 10.18
N ARG A 90 -18.66 0.90 11.38
CA ARG A 90 -18.37 -0.54 11.57
C ARG A 90 -19.56 -1.38 11.11
N LEU A 91 -20.78 -1.00 11.50
CA LEU A 91 -22.00 -1.69 11.10
C LEU A 91 -22.21 -1.62 9.59
N ALA A 92 -21.97 -0.47 8.96
CA ALA A 92 -22.12 -0.31 7.51
C ALA A 92 -21.18 -1.23 6.72
N VAL A 93 -19.96 -1.50 7.21
CA VAL A 93 -19.03 -2.42 6.54
C VAL A 93 -19.35 -3.89 6.85
N ARG A 94 -19.70 -4.22 8.10
CA ARG A 94 -19.94 -5.61 8.52
C ARG A 94 -21.34 -6.11 8.15
N GLN A 95 -22.34 -5.23 8.21
CA GLN A 95 -23.76 -5.49 7.98
C GLN A 95 -24.41 -4.33 7.18
N PRO A 96 -23.99 -4.11 5.91
CA PRO A 96 -24.44 -2.98 5.09
C PRO A 96 -25.96 -2.86 4.90
N ALA A 97 -26.71 -3.95 5.10
CA ALA A 97 -28.17 -3.97 5.01
C ALA A 97 -28.89 -3.57 6.32
N ALA A 98 -28.17 -3.41 7.43
CA ALA A 98 -28.78 -3.14 8.74
C ALA A 98 -29.31 -1.71 8.87
N GLN A 99 -28.61 -0.72 8.30
CA GLN A 99 -28.96 0.70 8.37
C GLN A 99 -28.76 1.38 7.03
N VAL A 100 -29.63 1.05 6.07
CA VAL A 100 -29.57 1.59 4.71
C VAL A 100 -30.05 3.04 4.71
N ARG A 101 -29.23 3.94 4.15
CA ARG A 101 -29.58 5.35 3.98
C ARG A 101 -30.70 5.52 2.95
N GLU A 102 -31.58 6.48 3.19
CA GLU A 102 -32.61 6.86 2.24
C GLU A 102 -31.99 7.24 0.88
N GLY A 103 -32.66 6.85 -0.22
CA GLY A 103 -32.22 7.12 -1.59
C GLY A 103 -31.13 6.18 -2.12
N MET A 104 -30.56 5.29 -1.30
CA MET A 104 -29.61 4.29 -1.76
C MET A 104 -30.32 3.12 -2.43
N VAL A 105 -30.04 2.92 -3.73
CA VAL A 105 -30.67 1.84 -4.54
C VAL A 105 -29.72 0.69 -4.86
N VAL A 106 -28.41 0.91 -4.72
CA VAL A 106 -27.39 -0.12 -4.95
C VAL A 106 -26.96 -0.71 -3.61
N PRO A 107 -27.12 -2.02 -3.38
CA PRO A 107 -26.66 -2.67 -2.16
C PRO A 107 -25.13 -2.55 -2.02
N MET A 108 -24.67 -2.11 -0.85
CA MET A 108 -23.24 -2.18 -0.50
C MET A 108 -22.86 -3.65 -0.26
N PRO A 109 -21.79 -4.17 -0.88
CA PRO A 109 -21.39 -5.56 -0.72
C PRO A 109 -20.80 -5.81 0.68
N VAL A 110 -21.03 -7.01 1.21
CA VAL A 110 -20.30 -7.50 2.39
C VAL A 110 -18.92 -7.96 1.96
N ASN A 111 -17.87 -7.39 2.55
CA ASN A 111 -16.50 -7.84 2.33
C ASN A 111 -15.95 -8.52 3.60
N SER A 112 -16.14 -9.83 3.69
CA SER A 112 -15.69 -10.63 4.83
C SER A 112 -14.16 -10.79 4.94
N ALA A 113 -13.41 -10.37 3.91
CA ALA A 113 -11.95 -10.38 3.92
C ALA A 113 -11.33 -9.14 4.57
N VAL A 114 -12.12 -8.12 4.89
CA VAL A 114 -11.66 -6.95 5.64
C VAL A 114 -11.38 -7.38 7.07
N THR A 115 -10.12 -7.30 7.51
CA THR A 115 -9.74 -7.60 8.90
C THR A 115 -10.25 -6.51 9.85
N ASP A 116 -10.12 -6.70 11.16
CA ASP A 116 -10.47 -5.63 12.11
C ASP A 116 -9.47 -4.47 12.04
N ASP A 117 -8.17 -4.75 11.95
CA ASP A 117 -7.13 -3.72 11.80
C ASP A 117 -7.32 -2.90 10.50
N ASP A 118 -7.64 -3.56 9.39
CA ASP A 118 -7.93 -2.89 8.12
C ASP A 118 -9.21 -2.05 8.19
N LEU A 119 -10.23 -2.51 8.93
CA LEU A 119 -11.45 -1.76 9.13
C LEU A 119 -11.18 -0.46 9.90
N GLU A 120 -10.36 -0.51 10.95
CA GLU A 120 -9.97 0.69 11.71
C GLU A 120 -9.24 1.70 10.81
N LEU A 121 -8.32 1.24 9.97
CA LEU A 121 -7.64 2.10 9.00
C LEU A 121 -8.64 2.74 8.01
N ILE A 122 -9.61 1.99 7.50
CA ILE A 122 -10.66 2.51 6.61
C ILE A 122 -11.50 3.57 7.34
N ILE A 123 -11.91 3.32 8.59
CA ILE A 123 -12.71 4.25 9.40
C ILE A 123 -11.93 5.53 9.65
N ASP A 124 -10.66 5.45 10.02
CA ASP A 124 -9.80 6.62 10.21
C ASP A 124 -9.63 7.44 8.93
N TYR A 125 -9.56 6.78 7.76
CA TYR A 125 -9.59 7.51 6.49
C TYR A 125 -10.92 8.25 6.28
N ILE A 126 -12.07 7.61 6.52
CA ILE A 126 -13.39 8.26 6.41
C ILE A 126 -13.47 9.46 7.36
N LYS A 127 -13.01 9.29 8.61
CA LYS A 127 -12.96 10.36 9.62
C LYS A 127 -12.12 11.53 9.12
N SER A 128 -10.93 11.29 8.57
CA SER A 128 -10.04 12.34 8.03
C SER A 128 -10.63 13.19 6.91
N LEU A 129 -11.75 12.77 6.32
CA LEU A 129 -12.47 13.51 5.28
C LEU A 129 -13.59 14.40 5.85
N ALA A 130 -13.77 14.43 7.17
CA ALA A 130 -14.70 15.32 7.85
C ALA A 130 -14.10 16.73 8.04
N PRO A 131 -14.93 17.79 8.04
CA PRO A 131 -14.47 19.18 8.11
C PRO A 131 -13.64 19.53 9.36
N ASP A 132 -13.78 18.78 10.45
CA ASP A 132 -13.12 19.05 11.75
C ASP A 132 -12.20 17.90 12.22
N ALA A 133 -11.74 17.04 11.30
CA ALA A 133 -10.88 15.89 11.61
C ALA A 133 -9.38 16.21 11.61
#